data_AF-A0A3D4R456-F1
#
_entry.id   AF-A0A3D4R456-F1
#
_cell.length_a   1.000
_cell.length_b   1.000
_cell.length_c   1.000
_cell.angle_alpha   90.00
_cell.angle_beta   90.00
_cell.angle_gamma   90.00
#
_symmetry.space_group_name_H-M   'P 1'
#
loop_
_entity.id
_entity.type
_entity.pdbx_description
1 polymer ?
#
loop_
_entity_poly.entity_id
_entity_poly.type
_entity_poly.pdbx_seq_one_letter_code
_entity_poly.pdbx_strand_id
1 'polypeptide(L)'
;YQDGFDPHSSGYTYLRGRQLIESIMELHNIVGKNISYNEAAYRSHLIIEMVYDLVILSHIKRNGSIQLLEDAIHFTLDRKGNEFCADISWLYGIDESHVRDVLKMAASYITKERLDRIMNIEGRIRLFTDKFGLKNNDAVFAEAISTLFQNALSSIENEDFLQQTAVTIRNCGWLPTD
;
A
#
# COMPACT_ATOMS: atom_id res chain seq x y z
N TYR A 1 17.24 16.41 14.50
CA TYR A 1 16.20 15.59 13.88
C TYR A 1 15.07 16.51 13.49
N GLN A 2 14.83 16.69 12.18
CA GLN A 2 13.57 17.29 11.73
C GLN A 2 12.53 16.18 11.77
N ASP A 3 11.66 16.19 12.77
CA ASP A 3 10.43 15.40 12.73
C ASP A 3 9.54 16.00 11.64
N GLY A 4 9.41 15.30 10.51
CA GLY A 4 8.60 15.75 9.39
C GLY A 4 8.76 14.86 8.16
N PHE A 5 7.78 14.94 7.25
CA PHE A 5 7.87 14.32 5.94
C PHE A 5 9.02 14.94 5.12
N ASP A 6 9.96 14.10 4.65
CA ASP A 6 11.04 14.51 3.76
C ASP A 6 10.72 14.11 2.30
N PRO A 7 10.34 15.05 1.43
CA PRO A 7 10.05 14.77 0.02
C PRO A 7 11.29 14.29 -0.77
N HIS A 8 12.49 14.48 -0.22
CA HIS A 8 13.76 14.13 -0.86
C HIS A 8 14.43 12.89 -0.26
N SER A 9 13.70 12.14 0.57
CA SER A 9 14.15 10.85 1.11
C SER A 9 14.71 9.95 0.00
N SER A 10 15.75 9.20 0.37
CA SER A 10 16.43 8.24 -0.50
C SER A 10 15.83 6.83 -0.45
N GLY A 11 14.71 6.65 0.26
CA GLY A 11 13.98 5.38 0.26
C GLY A 11 13.50 4.99 -1.15
N TYR A 12 13.44 3.69 -1.42
CA TYR A 12 13.07 3.15 -2.74
C TYR A 12 11.80 3.78 -3.32
N THR A 13 10.74 3.85 -2.51
CA THR A 13 9.43 4.36 -2.91
C THR A 13 9.48 5.84 -3.26
N TYR A 14 10.33 6.62 -2.58
CA TYR A 14 10.59 8.01 -2.90
C TYR A 14 11.35 8.15 -4.21
N LEU A 15 12.42 7.37 -4.41
CA LEU A 15 13.21 7.39 -5.64
C LEU A 15 12.35 7.07 -6.86
N ARG A 16 11.54 6.01 -6.79
CA ARG A 16 10.61 5.61 -7.87
C ARG A 16 9.43 6.57 -8.02
N GLY A 17 8.96 7.16 -6.92
CA GLY A 17 7.84 8.10 -6.93
C GLY A 17 8.18 9.48 -7.49
N ARG A 18 9.44 9.93 -7.50
CA ARG A 18 9.84 11.28 -7.95
C ARG A 18 9.36 11.61 -9.37
N GLN A 19 9.46 10.66 -10.29
CA GLN A 19 9.02 10.85 -11.68
C GLN A 19 7.51 11.03 -11.85
N LEU A 20 6.71 10.67 -10.82
CA LEU A 20 5.26 10.76 -10.86
C LEU A 20 4.73 12.11 -10.35
N ILE A 21 5.60 12.94 -9.73
CA ILE A 21 5.18 14.15 -9.01
C ILE A 21 4.46 15.13 -9.93
N GLU A 22 5.04 15.44 -11.09
CA GLU A 22 4.46 16.38 -12.05
C GLU A 22 3.11 15.89 -12.56
N SER A 23 3.02 14.62 -12.98
CA SER A 23 1.76 14.01 -13.42
C SER A 23 0.68 14.01 -12.33
N ILE A 24 1.05 13.86 -11.06
CA ILE A 24 0.09 13.97 -9.95
C ILE A 24 -0.40 15.41 -9.80
N MET A 25 0.49 16.41 -9.90
CA MET A 25 0.09 17.81 -9.82
C MET A 25 -0.85 18.18 -10.98
N GLU A 26 -0.55 17.72 -12.20
CA GLU A 26 -1.42 17.91 -13.37
C GLU A 26 -2.79 17.24 -13.18
N LEU A 27 -2.81 15.99 -12.71
CA LEU A 27 -4.05 15.26 -12.41
C LEU A 27 -4.95 16.03 -11.44
N HIS A 28 -4.35 16.68 -10.45
CA HIS A 28 -5.03 17.49 -9.46
C HIS A 28 -5.55 18.82 -10.03
N ASN A 29 -4.81 19.42 -10.95
CA ASN A 29 -5.23 20.62 -11.67
C ASN A 29 -6.45 20.35 -12.56
N ILE A 30 -6.57 19.18 -13.19
CA ILE A 30 -7.75 18.77 -13.99
C ILE A 30 -9.04 18.89 -13.16
N VAL A 31 -8.98 18.58 -11.86
CA VAL A 31 -10.14 18.60 -10.96
C VAL A 31 -10.28 19.90 -10.15
N GLY A 32 -9.49 20.93 -10.50
CA GLY A 32 -9.49 22.23 -9.83
C GLY A 32 -8.95 22.19 -8.39
N LYS A 33 -8.14 21.19 -8.04
CA LYS A 33 -7.59 21.03 -6.68
C LYS A 33 -6.07 21.14 -6.71
N ASN A 34 -5.52 22.33 -6.84
CA ASN A 34 -4.07 22.51 -6.82
C ASN A 34 -3.49 21.99 -5.49
N ILE A 35 -2.44 21.18 -5.57
CA ILE A 35 -1.69 20.67 -4.41
C ILE A 35 -0.25 21.17 -4.47
N SER A 36 0.39 21.23 -3.31
CA SER A 36 1.81 21.56 -3.21
C SER A 36 2.70 20.42 -3.72
N TYR A 37 3.95 20.76 -4.06
CA TYR A 37 4.97 19.76 -4.41
C TYR A 37 5.13 18.69 -3.31
N ASN A 38 5.14 19.09 -2.03
CA ASN A 38 5.29 18.16 -0.92
C ASN A 38 4.11 17.19 -0.82
N GLU A 39 2.88 17.65 -1.07
CA GLU A 39 1.71 16.76 -1.12
C GLU A 39 1.78 15.82 -2.33
N ALA A 40 2.25 16.29 -3.47
CA ALA A 40 2.44 15.45 -4.66
C ALA A 40 3.53 14.39 -4.44
N ALA A 41 4.65 14.76 -3.82
CA ALA A 41 5.71 13.83 -3.40
C ALA A 41 5.23 12.82 -2.34
N TYR A 42 4.35 13.25 -1.43
CA TYR A 42 3.72 12.35 -0.48
C TYR A 42 2.80 11.34 -1.19
N ARG A 43 1.99 11.82 -2.14
CA ARG A 43 1.09 10.94 -2.90
C ARG A 43 1.85 10.01 -3.85
N SER A 44 2.99 10.44 -4.38
CA SER A 44 3.76 9.64 -5.36
C SER A 44 4.38 8.39 -4.75
N HIS A 45 5.02 8.48 -3.58
CA HIS A 45 5.57 7.28 -2.94
C HIS A 45 4.45 6.32 -2.49
N LEU A 46 3.30 6.83 -2.06
CA LEU A 46 2.13 6.00 -1.75
C LEU A 46 1.60 5.24 -2.97
N ILE A 47 1.65 5.83 -4.17
CA ILE A 47 1.29 5.08 -5.40
C ILE A 47 2.25 3.91 -5.59
N ILE A 48 3.56 4.11 -5.42
CA ILE A 48 4.55 3.03 -5.52
C ILE A 48 4.25 1.91 -4.52
N GLU A 49 3.95 2.25 -3.27
CA GLU A 49 3.56 1.28 -2.23
C GLU A 49 2.28 0.52 -2.59
N MET A 50 1.28 1.22 -3.13
CA MET A 50 -0.01 0.62 -3.51
C MET A 50 0.11 -0.37 -4.67
N VAL A 51 1.05 -0.15 -5.61
CA VAL A 51 1.18 -1.00 -6.81
C VAL A 51 2.24 -2.09 -6.67
N TYR A 52 3.11 -2.03 -5.66
CA TYR A 52 4.20 -3.01 -5.49
C TYR A 52 3.69 -4.45 -5.38
N ASP A 53 2.56 -4.66 -4.71
CA ASP A 53 2.00 -6.01 -4.59
C ASP A 53 1.51 -6.59 -5.92
N LEU A 54 1.19 -5.74 -6.90
CA LEU A 54 0.90 -6.16 -8.27
C LEU A 54 2.15 -6.64 -9.01
N VAL A 55 3.32 -6.05 -8.72
CA VAL A 55 4.61 -6.48 -9.28
C VAL A 55 4.94 -7.90 -8.86
N ILE A 56 4.65 -8.24 -7.61
CA ILE A 56 4.90 -9.58 -7.04
C ILE A 56 3.67 -10.49 -7.08
N LEU A 57 2.61 -10.12 -7.79
CA LEU A 57 1.34 -10.85 -7.79
C LEU A 57 1.49 -12.31 -8.22
N SER A 58 2.40 -12.58 -9.16
CA SER A 58 2.71 -13.95 -9.59
C SER A 58 3.28 -14.80 -8.45
N HIS A 59 4.15 -14.23 -7.62
CA HIS A 59 4.69 -14.88 -6.43
C HIS A 59 3.62 -15.09 -5.36
N ILE A 60 2.80 -14.08 -5.09
CA ILE A 60 1.66 -14.15 -4.16
C ILE A 60 0.73 -15.30 -4.53
N LYS A 61 0.36 -15.40 -5.82
CA LYS A 61 -0.53 -16.45 -6.34
C LYS A 61 0.11 -17.82 -6.26
N ARG A 62 1.36 -17.96 -6.72
CA ARG A 62 2.10 -19.24 -6.71
C ARG A 62 2.24 -19.80 -5.30
N ASN A 63 2.46 -18.94 -4.32
CA ASN A 63 2.66 -19.35 -2.94
C ASN A 63 1.35 -19.53 -2.16
N GLY A 64 0.19 -19.26 -2.77
CA GLY A 64 -1.10 -19.33 -2.07
C GLY A 64 -1.23 -18.33 -0.93
N SER A 65 -0.46 -17.23 -0.92
CA SER A 65 -0.34 -16.33 0.22
C SER A 65 -1.67 -15.70 0.64
N ILE A 66 -2.57 -15.44 -0.31
CA ILE A 66 -3.90 -14.90 -0.03
C ILE A 66 -4.78 -15.92 0.72
N GLN A 67 -4.76 -17.19 0.31
CA GLN A 67 -5.49 -18.24 1.00
C GLN A 67 -4.94 -18.43 2.42
N LEU A 68 -3.61 -18.44 2.56
CA LEU A 68 -2.96 -18.57 3.86
C LEU A 68 -3.35 -17.42 4.80
N LEU A 69 -3.43 -16.18 4.30
CA LEU A 69 -3.87 -15.02 5.08
C LEU A 69 -5.33 -15.16 5.53
N GLU A 70 -6.23 -15.53 4.62
CA GLU A 70 -7.64 -15.77 4.94
C GLU A 70 -7.79 -16.86 6.01
N ASP A 71 -7.14 -18.00 5.82
CA ASP A 71 -7.16 -19.12 6.76
C ASP A 71 -6.61 -18.71 8.14
N ALA A 72 -5.53 -17.92 8.18
CA ALA A 72 -4.94 -17.43 9.41
C ALA A 72 -5.89 -16.48 10.16
N ILE A 73 -6.58 -15.57 9.47
CA ILE A 73 -7.54 -14.65 10.10
C ILE A 73 -8.73 -15.43 10.68
N HIS A 74 -9.27 -16.39 9.93
CA HIS A 74 -10.37 -17.23 10.41
C HIS A 74 -9.94 -18.11 11.59
N PHE A 75 -8.76 -18.74 11.49
CA PHE A 75 -8.20 -19.51 12.59
C PHE A 75 -8.03 -18.65 13.85
N THR A 76 -7.46 -17.45 13.70
CA THR A 76 -7.28 -16.53 14.83
C THR A 76 -8.62 -16.15 15.43
N LEU A 77 -9.61 -15.77 14.63
CA LEU A 77 -10.95 -15.42 15.12
C LEU A 77 -11.60 -16.59 15.88
N ASP A 78 -11.56 -17.79 15.32
CA ASP A 78 -12.28 -18.97 15.84
C ASP A 78 -11.59 -19.63 17.04
N ARG A 79 -10.25 -19.67 17.04
CA ARG A 79 -9.45 -20.46 18.00
C ARG A 79 -8.67 -19.61 18.98
N LYS A 80 -8.30 -18.39 18.59
CA LYS A 80 -7.35 -17.55 19.32
C LYS A 80 -7.86 -16.13 19.54
N GLY A 81 -9.15 -15.88 19.31
CA GLY A 81 -9.70 -14.52 19.29
C GLY A 81 -9.54 -13.80 20.62
N ASN A 82 -9.73 -14.51 21.74
CA ASN A 82 -9.56 -13.91 23.07
C ASN A 82 -8.11 -13.55 23.37
N GLU A 83 -7.18 -14.48 23.15
CA GLU A 83 -5.73 -14.26 23.35
C GLU A 83 -5.25 -13.11 22.46
N PHE A 84 -5.57 -13.16 21.16
CA PHE A 84 -5.20 -12.12 20.20
C PHE A 84 -5.77 -10.75 20.58
N CYS A 85 -7.05 -10.67 20.97
CA CYS A 85 -7.65 -9.39 21.33
C CYS A 85 -7.03 -8.81 22.61
N ALA A 86 -6.75 -9.65 23.61
CA ALA A 86 -6.08 -9.22 24.83
C ALA A 86 -4.66 -8.71 24.55
N ASP A 87 -3.88 -9.43 23.72
CA ASP A 87 -2.52 -9.04 23.37
C ASP A 87 -2.47 -7.72 22.59
N ILE A 88 -3.35 -7.54 21.59
CA ILE A 88 -3.43 -6.30 20.82
C ILE A 88 -3.95 -5.14 21.67
N SER A 89 -4.91 -5.41 22.56
CA SER A 89 -5.42 -4.43 23.52
C SER A 89 -4.31 -3.93 24.43
N TRP A 90 -3.52 -4.84 24.99
CA TRP A 90 -2.35 -4.51 25.79
C TRP A 90 -1.28 -3.74 25.00
N LEU A 91 -0.96 -4.20 23.79
CA LEU A 91 0.12 -3.64 22.98
C LEU A 91 -0.18 -2.21 22.50
N TYR A 92 -1.41 -1.96 22.07
CA TYR A 92 -1.81 -0.67 21.46
C TYR A 92 -2.66 0.22 22.37
N GLY A 93 -3.05 -0.26 23.56
CA GLY A 93 -3.94 0.47 24.48
C GLY A 93 -5.36 0.64 23.94
N ILE A 94 -5.81 -0.24 23.05
CA ILE A 94 -7.15 -0.20 22.44
C ILE A 94 -8.08 -1.11 23.25
N ASP A 95 -9.34 -0.72 23.43
CA ASP A 95 -10.33 -1.57 24.10
C ASP A 95 -10.50 -2.94 23.39
N GLU A 96 -10.51 -4.02 24.17
CA GLU A 96 -10.57 -5.39 23.63
C GLU A 96 -11.81 -5.63 22.75
N SER A 97 -12.96 -5.01 23.07
CA SER A 97 -14.17 -5.15 22.27
C SER A 97 -14.02 -4.52 20.88
N HIS A 98 -13.34 -3.38 20.77
CA HIS A 98 -13.01 -2.76 19.48
C HIS A 98 -12.04 -3.62 18.67
N VAL A 99 -11.02 -4.20 19.31
CA VAL A 99 -10.10 -5.13 18.63
C VAL A 99 -10.87 -6.33 18.07
N ARG A 100 -11.78 -6.88 18.86
CA ARG A 100 -12.63 -8.01 18.46
C ARG A 100 -13.53 -7.69 17.28
N ASP A 101 -14.11 -6.49 17.26
CA ASP A 101 -14.94 -6.05 16.15
C ASP A 101 -14.12 -5.86 14.87
N VAL A 102 -12.91 -5.29 14.98
CA VAL A 102 -11.97 -5.21 13.85
C VAL A 102 -11.57 -6.59 13.35
N LEU A 103 -11.31 -7.56 14.23
CA LEU A 103 -10.97 -8.92 13.82
C LEU A 103 -12.14 -9.61 13.07
N LYS A 104 -13.38 -9.44 13.55
CA LYS A 104 -14.58 -9.93 12.85
C LYS A 104 -14.76 -9.27 11.48
N MET A 105 -14.56 -7.95 11.41
CA MET A 105 -14.61 -7.24 10.13
C MET A 105 -13.52 -7.76 9.19
N ALA A 106 -12.28 -7.89 9.66
CA ALA A 106 -11.18 -8.42 8.87
C ALA A 106 -11.52 -9.81 8.29
N ALA A 107 -12.05 -10.73 9.10
CA ALA A 107 -12.48 -12.05 8.64
C ALA A 107 -13.56 -11.98 7.54
N SER A 108 -14.44 -10.97 7.57
CA SER A 108 -15.49 -10.80 6.55
C SER A 108 -15.01 -10.10 5.26
N TYR A 109 -13.94 -9.30 5.34
CA TYR A 109 -13.46 -8.46 4.24
C TYR A 109 -12.21 -9.02 3.54
N ILE A 110 -11.31 -9.66 4.28
CA ILE A 110 -10.04 -10.21 3.80
C ILE A 110 -10.24 -11.66 3.36
N THR A 111 -11.14 -11.84 2.39
CA THR A 111 -11.36 -13.14 1.74
C THR A 111 -10.59 -13.22 0.44
N LYS A 112 -10.20 -14.42 0.01
CA LYS A 112 -9.52 -14.62 -1.26
C LYS A 112 -10.29 -14.02 -2.44
N GLU A 113 -11.60 -14.27 -2.49
CA GLU A 113 -12.45 -13.74 -3.56
C GLU A 113 -12.43 -12.21 -3.62
N ARG A 114 -12.48 -11.53 -2.47
CA ARG A 114 -12.45 -10.07 -2.41
C ARG A 114 -11.08 -9.52 -2.77
N LEU A 115 -10.02 -10.13 -2.24
CA LEU A 115 -8.65 -9.72 -2.54
C LEU A 115 -8.32 -9.89 -4.02
N ASP A 116 -8.66 -11.03 -4.63
CA ASP A 116 -8.48 -11.27 -6.07
C ASP A 116 -9.20 -10.22 -6.93
N ARG A 117 -10.35 -9.70 -6.47
CA ARG A 117 -11.12 -8.67 -7.18
C ARG A 117 -10.51 -7.27 -7.09
N ILE A 118 -9.79 -6.95 -6.02
CA ILE A 118 -9.25 -5.60 -5.78
C ILE A 118 -7.74 -5.50 -6.05
N MET A 119 -7.03 -6.63 -6.15
CA MET A 119 -5.60 -6.70 -6.49
C MET A 119 -5.37 -6.56 -8.01
N ASN A 120 -5.80 -5.42 -8.55
CA ASN A 120 -5.57 -4.99 -9.92
C ASN A 120 -5.46 -3.46 -9.96
N ILE A 121 -5.07 -2.91 -11.12
CA ILE A 121 -4.82 -1.49 -11.29
C ILE A 121 -6.08 -0.66 -11.03
N GLU A 122 -7.24 -1.11 -11.48
CA GLU A 122 -8.52 -0.43 -11.26
C GLU A 122 -8.86 -0.35 -9.76
N GLY A 123 -8.55 -1.42 -9.02
CA GLY A 123 -8.65 -1.46 -7.56
C GLY A 123 -7.74 -0.44 -6.89
N ARG A 124 -6.49 -0.28 -7.36
CA ARG A 124 -5.52 0.70 -6.83
C ARG A 124 -5.91 2.14 -7.15
N ILE A 125 -6.38 2.40 -8.37
CA ILE A 125 -6.92 3.71 -8.76
C ILE A 125 -8.10 4.09 -7.88
N ARG A 126 -9.04 3.16 -7.65
CA ARG A 126 -10.19 3.40 -6.76
C ARG A 126 -9.74 3.66 -5.32
N LEU A 127 -8.83 2.86 -4.78
CA LEU A 127 -8.29 3.07 -3.43
C LEU A 127 -7.64 4.46 -3.29
N PHE A 128 -6.86 4.88 -4.28
CA PHE A 128 -6.20 6.18 -4.29
C PHE A 128 -7.20 7.33 -4.40
N THR A 129 -8.14 7.24 -5.34
CA THR A 129 -9.16 8.29 -5.55
C THR A 129 -10.10 8.43 -4.35
N ASP A 130 -10.48 7.33 -3.71
CA ASP A 130 -11.25 7.34 -2.46
C ASP A 130 -10.44 7.99 -1.33
N LYS A 131 -9.17 7.59 -1.15
CA LYS A 131 -8.28 8.12 -0.09
C LYS A 131 -8.08 9.63 -0.19
N PHE A 132 -8.00 10.16 -1.41
CA PHE A 132 -7.69 11.58 -1.65
C PHE A 132 -8.88 12.42 -2.11
N GLY A 133 -10.10 11.85 -2.13
CA GLY A 133 -11.32 12.55 -2.52
C GLY A 133 -11.27 13.06 -3.97
N LEU A 134 -10.77 12.25 -4.89
CA LEU A 134 -10.58 12.58 -6.31
C LEU A 134 -11.64 11.97 -7.24
N LYS A 135 -12.84 11.70 -6.73
CA LYS A 135 -13.94 11.19 -7.57
C LYS A 135 -14.28 12.21 -8.65
N ASN A 136 -14.13 11.81 -9.91
CA ASN A 136 -14.44 12.63 -11.07
C ASN A 136 -14.95 11.73 -12.21
N ASN A 137 -15.89 12.25 -13.00
CA ASN A 137 -16.45 11.59 -14.18
C ASN A 137 -15.84 12.10 -15.51
N ASP A 138 -14.86 13.00 -15.43
CA ASP A 138 -14.14 13.55 -16.57
C ASP A 138 -13.27 12.46 -17.25
N ALA A 139 -13.40 12.35 -18.57
CA ALA A 139 -12.70 11.32 -19.36
C ALA A 139 -11.18 11.56 -19.39
N VAL A 140 -10.73 12.82 -19.43
CA VAL A 140 -9.32 13.19 -19.39
C VAL A 140 -8.72 12.81 -18.04
N PHE A 141 -9.46 13.03 -16.95
CA PHE A 141 -9.05 12.57 -15.62
C PHE A 141 -8.90 11.04 -15.57
N ALA A 142 -9.87 10.29 -16.11
CA ALA A 142 -9.84 8.83 -16.13
C ALA A 142 -8.64 8.27 -16.92
N GLU A 143 -8.31 8.87 -18.05
CA GLU A 143 -7.14 8.51 -18.85
C GLU A 143 -5.83 8.86 -18.12
N ALA A 144 -5.74 10.07 -17.58
CA ALA A 144 -4.56 10.55 -16.87
C ALA A 144 -4.24 9.69 -15.65
N ILE A 145 -5.24 9.33 -14.83
CA ILE A 145 -5.02 8.50 -13.64
C ILE A 145 -4.67 7.06 -14.00
N SER A 146 -5.26 6.51 -15.08
CA SER A 146 -4.89 5.18 -15.56
C SER A 146 -3.43 5.15 -16.01
N THR A 147 -3.02 6.14 -16.79
CA THR A 147 -1.64 6.30 -17.28
C THR A 147 -0.66 6.45 -16.13
N LEU A 148 -0.99 7.27 -15.13
CA LEU A 148 -0.18 7.45 -13.93
C LEU A 148 0.12 6.13 -13.21
N PHE A 149 -0.91 5.30 -13.00
CA PHE A 149 -0.75 4.00 -12.33
C PHE A 149 -0.01 2.97 -13.18
N GLN A 150 -0.22 2.96 -14.50
CA GLN A 150 0.53 2.10 -15.42
C GLN A 150 2.03 2.46 -15.45
N ASN A 151 2.34 3.76 -15.48
CA ASN A 151 3.71 4.26 -15.43
C ASN A 151 4.37 3.90 -14.10
N ALA A 152 3.65 4.05 -12.98
CA ALA A 152 4.12 3.63 -11.67
C ALA A 152 4.46 2.13 -11.65
N LEU A 153 3.52 1.28 -12.07
CA LEU A 153 3.72 -0.17 -12.10
C LEU A 153 4.91 -0.57 -12.98
N SER A 154 5.01 0.00 -14.18
CA SER A 154 6.08 -0.30 -15.15
C SER A 154 7.46 0.19 -14.68
N SER A 155 7.50 1.12 -13.72
CA SER A 155 8.75 1.68 -13.21
C SER A 155 9.41 0.86 -12.09
N ILE A 156 8.73 -0.17 -11.59
CA ILE A 156 9.15 -0.95 -10.44
C ILE A 156 9.63 -2.32 -10.91
N GLU A 157 10.83 -2.68 -10.47
CA GLU A 157 11.40 -4.01 -10.69
C GLU A 157 11.62 -4.69 -9.35
N ASN A 158 11.12 -5.93 -9.21
CA ASN A 158 11.19 -6.65 -7.94
C ASN A 158 12.62 -6.89 -7.46
N GLU A 159 13.53 -7.27 -8.36
CA GLU A 159 14.93 -7.55 -8.01
C GLU A 159 15.65 -6.28 -7.51
N ASP A 160 15.42 -5.14 -8.16
CA ASP A 160 15.97 -3.86 -7.72
C ASP A 160 15.44 -3.47 -6.33
N PHE A 161 14.14 -3.66 -6.08
CA PHE A 161 13.57 -3.45 -4.74
C PHE A 161 14.24 -4.35 -3.68
N LEU A 162 14.38 -5.65 -3.95
CA LEU A 162 15.00 -6.59 -3.03
C LEU A 162 16.46 -6.25 -2.76
N GLN A 163 17.21 -5.87 -3.80
CA GLN A 163 18.61 -5.47 -3.68
C GLN A 163 18.76 -4.21 -2.82
N GLN A 164 17.98 -3.16 -3.08
CA GLN A 164 18.04 -1.93 -2.29
C GLN A 164 17.60 -2.14 -0.84
N THR A 165 16.59 -3.00 -0.62
CA THR A 165 16.14 -3.39 0.71
C THR A 165 17.24 -4.13 1.47
N ALA A 166 17.89 -5.11 0.85
CA ALA A 166 18.99 -5.85 1.46
C ALA A 166 20.18 -4.95 1.82
N VAL A 167 20.55 -4.00 0.95
CA VAL A 167 21.60 -3.02 1.23
C VAL A 167 21.21 -2.12 2.41
N THR A 168 19.96 -1.64 2.44
CA THR A 168 19.46 -0.78 3.52
C THR A 168 19.51 -1.51 4.86
N ILE A 169 19.00 -2.74 4.91
CA ILE A 169 19.00 -3.57 6.12
C ILE A 169 20.44 -3.83 6.61
N ARG A 170 21.37 -4.13 5.69
CA ARG A 170 22.79 -4.32 6.01
C ARG A 170 23.40 -3.06 6.61
N ASN A 171 23.09 -1.89 6.05
CA ASN A 171 23.58 -0.60 6.55
C ASN A 171 23.01 -0.24 7.93
N CYS A 172 21.85 -0.79 8.30
CA CYS A 172 21.29 -0.69 9.65
C CYS A 172 21.95 -1.65 10.66
N GLY A 173 22.93 -2.46 10.24
CA GLY A 173 23.69 -3.35 11.11
C GLY A 173 23.10 -4.74 11.30
N TRP A 174 22.04 -5.11 10.57
CA TRP A 174 21.55 -6.49 10.56
C TRP A 174 22.33 -7.31 9.53
N LEU A 175 23.18 -8.20 10.05
CA LEU A 175 23.96 -9.17 9.29
C LEU A 175 23.50 -10.56 9.72
N PRO A 176 22.46 -11.13 9.08
CA PRO A 176 22.05 -12.48 9.39
C PRO A 176 23.23 -13.42 9.07
N THR A 177 23.66 -14.18 10.08
CA THR A 177 24.60 -15.29 9.90
C THR A 177 23.85 -16.50 9.36
N ASP A 178 24.51 -17.25 8.47
CA ASP A 178 24.01 -18.52 7.92
C ASP A 178 23.59 -19.53 9.00
#